data_AF-A0A6I8SS34-F1
#
_entry.id   AF-A0A6I8SS34-F1
#
_cell.length_a   1.000
_cell.length_b   1.000
_cell.length_c   1.000
_cell.angle_alpha   90.00
_cell.angle_beta   90.00
_cell.angle_gamma   90.00
#
_symmetry.space_group_name_H-M   'P 1'
#
loop_
_entity.id
_entity.type
_entity.pdbx_description
1 polymer ?
#
loop_
_entity_poly.entity_id
_entity_poly.type
_entity_poly.pdbx_seq_one_letter_code
_entity_poly.pdbx_strand_id
1 'polypeptide(L)'
;MQSTLDTEDVSLTFESFLHRNGTLYTCFTQNGTRMYFDDEKGIVPFPQELYSEGNFINTQNKERTNVCRYFDSESGAWLILPLLWEMNQDFTTRRVQQVKEALPALTDYREIMAALRLCNYDPDEVISVFYAIFGDSLENSTSEHQNFEQMFLHRDIQENKKIIENLNKKLQSQDRELVNLQLKCQYLEEEKGKLIDRAENMSKKLAELQAEHEIHQQEAARAGKSQTQSESKEKAVLPLKKEALLNILQESRELNVCNNQLRVVTKNALSEIGLQLRHLQNTTENMNRSNKEVEEIRALYQRECLERKMLYNQLQELRGNIRVFCRCRRDDNKGDHLEFLSGEDILINNNGNKKKFRFDQVFLPQCSQEDVFEGTLPIIKSCVDGYNVCILAYGQTGSGKTYTMMGPEQKPGVNIRSVKELIRICQERENIRYTTKVSNLNV
;
A
#
# COMPACT_ATOMS: atom_id res chain seq x y z
N MET A 1 -45.96 15.53 32.91
CA MET A 1 -44.62 16.14 33.06
C MET A 1 -43.65 15.25 32.31
N GLN A 2 -42.80 15.82 31.46
CA GLN A 2 -41.56 15.15 31.08
C GLN A 2 -40.57 15.31 32.23
N SER A 3 -39.84 14.25 32.57
CA SER A 3 -38.60 14.33 33.33
C SER A 3 -37.56 13.63 32.48
N THR A 4 -36.69 14.42 31.83
CA THR A 4 -35.51 13.90 31.14
C THR A 4 -34.62 13.23 32.19
N LEU A 5 -34.54 11.91 32.13
CA LEU A 5 -33.40 11.19 32.69
C LEU A 5 -32.38 11.11 31.56
N ASP A 6 -31.52 12.12 31.51
CA ASP A 6 -30.37 12.13 30.62
C ASP A 6 -29.47 10.96 30.98
N THR A 7 -29.49 9.91 30.15
CA THR A 7 -28.56 8.79 30.26
C THR A 7 -27.20 9.28 29.77
N GLU A 8 -26.46 9.96 30.65
CA GLU A 8 -25.06 10.31 30.42
C GLU A 8 -24.29 9.06 29.96
N ASP A 9 -23.46 9.21 28.92
CA ASP A 9 -22.60 8.12 28.44
C ASP A 9 -21.68 7.66 29.58
N VAL A 10 -21.99 6.52 30.21
CA VAL A 10 -21.15 5.89 31.24
C VAL A 10 -19.92 5.27 30.56
N SER A 11 -19.03 6.16 30.13
CA SER A 11 -17.73 5.87 29.55
C SER A 11 -16.83 5.27 30.62
N LEU A 12 -16.98 3.97 30.87
CA LEU A 12 -16.11 3.17 31.74
C LEU A 12 -14.67 3.20 31.19
N THR A 13 -13.88 4.17 31.64
CA THR A 13 -12.46 4.26 31.33
C THR A 13 -11.69 3.28 32.20
N PHE A 14 -11.26 2.18 31.61
CA PHE A 14 -10.39 1.19 32.24
C PHE A 14 -8.94 1.70 32.26
N GLU A 15 -8.29 1.58 33.41
CA GLU A 15 -6.89 1.92 33.64
C GLU A 15 -6.19 0.71 34.28
N SER A 16 -4.87 0.59 34.12
CA SER A 16 -4.09 -0.46 34.79
C SER A 16 -3.13 0.17 35.78
N PHE A 17 -3.20 -0.26 37.04
CA PHE A 17 -2.30 0.17 38.10
C PHE A 17 -1.23 -0.91 38.35
N LEU A 18 0.04 -0.56 38.18
CA LEU A 18 1.17 -1.46 38.44
C LEU A 18 1.77 -1.15 39.80
N HIS A 19 1.64 -2.10 40.72
CA HIS A 19 2.21 -2.04 42.06
C HIS A 19 3.70 -2.44 42.06
N ARG A 20 4.50 -1.92 42.98
CA ARG A 20 5.97 -2.12 43.00
C ARG A 20 6.41 -3.58 43.18
N ASN A 21 5.55 -4.46 43.69
CA ASN A 21 5.81 -5.91 43.77
C ASN A 21 5.56 -6.67 42.45
N GLY A 22 5.09 -5.98 41.39
CA GLY A 22 4.73 -6.57 40.09
C GLY A 22 3.25 -6.93 39.92
N THR A 23 2.41 -6.78 40.95
CA THR A 23 0.96 -7.01 40.84
C THR A 23 0.31 -5.93 39.98
N LEU A 24 -0.48 -6.35 38.98
CA LEU A 24 -1.22 -5.46 38.09
C LEU A 24 -2.71 -5.47 38.45
N TYR A 25 -3.22 -4.35 38.96
CA TYR A 25 -4.64 -4.18 39.26
C TYR A 25 -5.34 -3.55 38.06
N THR A 26 -6.49 -4.11 37.67
CA THR A 26 -7.36 -3.50 36.66
C THR A 26 -8.38 -2.61 37.36
N CYS A 27 -8.29 -1.32 37.10
CA CYS A 27 -9.17 -0.31 37.68
C CYS A 27 -10.10 0.24 36.60
N PHE A 28 -11.24 0.80 37.00
CA PHE A 28 -12.10 1.58 36.11
C PHE A 28 -12.67 2.78 36.85
N THR A 29 -12.92 3.87 36.13
CA THR A 29 -13.55 5.06 36.73
C THR A 29 -15.06 5.01 36.53
N GLN A 30 -15.81 5.15 37.62
CA GLN A 30 -17.27 5.28 37.64
C GLN A 30 -17.63 6.51 38.49
N ASN A 31 -18.40 7.44 37.92
CA ASN A 31 -18.83 8.69 38.57
C ASN A 31 -17.66 9.46 39.24
N GLY A 32 -16.52 9.55 38.55
CA GLY A 32 -15.30 10.22 39.04
C GLY A 32 -14.51 9.44 40.11
N THR A 33 -15.01 8.30 40.60
CA THR A 33 -14.32 7.44 41.57
C THR A 33 -13.64 6.28 40.85
N ARG A 34 -12.37 6.02 41.17
CA ARG A 34 -11.65 4.82 40.71
C ARG A 34 -12.07 3.61 41.54
N MET A 35 -12.57 2.59 40.85
CA MET A 35 -12.95 1.29 41.40
C MET A 35 -11.97 0.22 40.91
N TYR A 36 -11.83 -0.87 41.64
CA TYR A 36 -11.12 -2.08 41.22
C TYR A 36 -11.88 -3.34 41.67
N PHE A 37 -11.44 -4.51 41.22
CA PHE A 37 -11.97 -5.79 41.67
C PHE A 37 -11.04 -6.41 42.74
N ASP A 38 -11.62 -6.75 43.89
CA ASP A 38 -11.01 -7.44 45.04
C ASP A 38 -11.64 -8.84 45.13
N ASP A 39 -10.82 -9.90 45.19
CA ASP A 39 -11.31 -11.28 45.11
C ASP A 39 -12.20 -11.71 46.30
N GLU A 40 -12.15 -10.99 47.43
CA GLU A 40 -13.02 -11.24 48.60
C GLU A 40 -14.25 -10.33 48.63
N LYS A 41 -14.17 -9.11 48.06
CA LYS A 41 -15.13 -8.02 48.27
C LYS A 41 -15.83 -7.55 46.98
N GLY A 42 -15.42 -8.06 45.82
CA GLY A 42 -15.95 -7.69 44.51
C GLY A 42 -15.51 -6.29 44.09
N ILE A 43 -16.44 -5.49 43.57
CA ILE A 43 -16.16 -4.13 43.08
C ILE A 43 -16.10 -3.16 44.26
N VAL A 44 -14.91 -2.61 44.52
CA VAL A 44 -14.64 -1.68 45.64
C VAL A 44 -13.81 -0.47 45.19
N PRO A 45 -13.87 0.68 45.89
CA PRO A 45 -13.02 1.84 45.58
C PRO A 45 -11.53 1.49 45.70
N PHE A 46 -10.70 2.01 44.79
CA PHE A 46 -9.27 1.71 44.78
C PHE A 46 -8.56 2.35 45.99
N PRO A 47 -7.88 1.56 46.87
CA PRO A 47 -7.35 2.02 48.14
C PRO A 47 -6.37 3.19 48.02
N GLN A 48 -6.53 4.19 48.88
CA GLN A 48 -5.67 5.39 48.85
C GLN A 48 -4.20 5.09 49.19
N GLU A 49 -3.94 4.08 50.05
CA GLU A 49 -2.58 3.64 50.39
C GLU A 49 -1.79 3.22 49.14
N LEU A 50 -2.41 2.40 48.27
CA LEU A 50 -1.76 1.83 47.09
C LEU A 50 -1.26 2.89 46.10
N TYR A 51 -1.88 4.08 46.02
CA TYR A 51 -1.41 5.17 45.15
C TYR A 51 0.04 5.58 45.42
N SER A 52 0.55 5.34 46.63
CA SER A 52 1.94 5.63 46.98
C SER A 52 2.92 4.49 46.60
N GLU A 53 2.41 3.26 46.45
CA GLU A 53 3.19 2.03 46.33
C GLU A 53 3.27 1.48 44.89
N GLY A 54 2.83 2.25 43.90
CA GLY A 54 2.87 1.90 42.47
C GLY A 54 2.53 3.08 41.57
N ASN A 55 2.26 2.82 40.29
CA ASN A 55 1.89 3.84 39.31
C ASN A 55 0.72 3.40 38.42
N PHE A 56 -0.16 4.34 38.09
CA PHE A 56 -1.13 4.16 37.00
C PHE A 56 -0.40 4.23 35.64
N ILE A 57 -0.59 3.21 34.80
CA ILE A 57 -0.08 3.18 33.43
C ILE A 57 -0.97 4.11 32.59
N ASN A 58 -0.53 5.35 32.41
CA ASN A 58 -1.32 6.43 31.84
C ASN A 58 -1.45 6.30 30.31
N THR A 59 -2.47 5.58 29.84
CA THR A 59 -2.84 5.44 28.42
C THR A 59 -3.47 6.74 27.89
N GLN A 60 -2.65 7.77 27.69
CA GLN A 60 -3.11 9.06 27.15
C GLN A 60 -3.57 8.99 25.69
N ASN A 61 -3.19 7.95 24.94
CA ASN A 61 -3.89 7.58 23.71
C ASN A 61 -5.22 6.90 24.07
N LYS A 62 -6.33 7.63 23.89
CA LYS A 62 -7.70 7.07 23.92
C LYS A 62 -7.97 6.21 22.68
N GLU A 63 -7.30 5.07 22.57
CA GLU A 63 -7.70 3.99 21.67
C GLU A 63 -9.00 3.38 22.22
N ARG A 64 -10.14 3.97 21.81
CA ARG A 64 -11.51 3.57 22.17
C ARG A 64 -11.81 2.17 21.63
N THR A 65 -11.32 1.12 22.26
CA THR A 65 -11.61 -0.27 21.82
C THR A 65 -13.07 -0.61 22.13
N ASN A 66 -13.97 -0.36 21.16
CA ASN A 66 -15.43 -0.45 21.29
C ASN A 66 -15.94 -1.91 21.26
N VAL A 67 -15.20 -2.84 21.87
CA VAL A 67 -15.43 -4.29 21.75
C VAL A 67 -16.57 -4.70 22.67
N CYS A 68 -17.72 -5.09 22.12
CA CYS A 68 -18.82 -5.66 22.88
C CYS A 68 -18.38 -7.00 23.50
N ARG A 69 -18.35 -7.07 24.83
CA ARG A 69 -18.02 -8.29 25.59
C ARG A 69 -19.14 -8.65 26.56
N TYR A 70 -19.34 -9.94 26.78
CA TYR A 70 -20.14 -10.49 27.86
C TYR A 70 -19.24 -11.20 28.86
N PHE A 71 -19.60 -11.18 30.14
CA PHE A 71 -18.95 -11.99 31.15
C PHE A 71 -19.62 -13.37 31.17
N ASP A 72 -18.83 -14.42 30.98
CA ASP A 72 -19.27 -15.79 31.19
C ASP A 72 -18.88 -16.24 32.61
N SER A 73 -19.88 -16.53 33.43
CA SER A 73 -19.70 -16.98 34.81
C SER A 73 -19.16 -18.40 34.95
N GLU A 74 -19.22 -19.24 33.90
CA GLU A 74 -18.67 -20.60 33.96
C GLU A 74 -17.17 -20.64 33.63
N SER A 75 -16.70 -19.86 32.63
CA SER A 75 -15.27 -19.71 32.33
C SER A 75 -14.55 -18.60 33.11
N GLY A 76 -15.30 -17.73 33.80
CA GLY A 76 -14.76 -16.56 34.52
C GLY A 76 -14.16 -15.49 33.60
N ALA A 77 -14.53 -15.49 32.32
CA ALA A 77 -13.87 -14.71 31.27
C ALA A 77 -14.79 -13.69 30.59
N TRP A 78 -14.20 -12.58 30.13
CA TRP A 78 -14.87 -11.60 29.27
C TRP A 78 -14.75 -12.02 27.81
N LEU A 79 -15.76 -12.72 27.31
CA LEU A 79 -15.84 -13.21 25.93
C LEU A 79 -16.40 -12.12 25.01
N ILE A 80 -15.91 -12.07 23.76
CA ILE A 80 -16.42 -11.14 22.75
C ILE A 80 -17.76 -11.67 22.23
N LEU A 81 -18.78 -10.81 22.06
CA LEU A 81 -20.07 -11.24 21.54
C LEU A 81 -19.93 -11.85 20.12
N PRO A 82 -20.72 -12.88 19.76
CA PRO A 82 -20.92 -13.26 18.38
C PRO A 82 -21.54 -12.11 17.57
N LEU A 83 -21.16 -11.94 16.31
CA LEU A 83 -21.68 -10.87 15.44
C LEU A 83 -23.23 -10.84 15.41
N LEU A 84 -23.89 -12.00 15.35
CA LEU A 84 -25.36 -12.12 15.38
C LEU A 84 -26.01 -11.65 16.70
N TRP A 85 -25.25 -11.51 17.78
CA TRP A 85 -25.72 -10.98 19.07
C TRP A 85 -25.36 -9.50 19.21
N GLU A 86 -24.23 -9.07 18.63
CA GLU A 86 -23.92 -7.65 18.45
C GLU A 86 -24.96 -6.95 17.57
N MET A 87 -25.58 -7.64 16.60
CA MET A 87 -26.67 -7.10 15.77
C MET A 87 -27.88 -6.61 16.56
N ASN A 88 -28.06 -7.05 17.81
CA ASN A 88 -29.21 -6.71 18.65
C ASN A 88 -28.87 -5.71 19.77
N GLN A 89 -27.72 -5.03 19.69
CA GLN A 89 -27.32 -3.99 20.64
C GLN A 89 -27.67 -2.60 20.11
N ASP A 90 -28.22 -1.71 20.95
CA ASP A 90 -28.52 -0.33 20.55
C ASP A 90 -27.26 0.43 20.07
N PHE A 91 -26.12 0.17 20.71
CA PHE A 91 -24.82 0.78 20.42
C PHE A 91 -24.34 0.53 18.98
N THR A 92 -24.52 -0.69 18.48
CA THR A 92 -24.11 -1.11 17.14
C THR A 92 -25.20 -0.79 16.11
N THR A 93 -26.47 -0.95 16.46
CA THR A 93 -27.62 -0.69 15.58
C THR A 93 -27.61 0.75 15.07
N ARG A 94 -27.37 1.73 15.96
CA ARG A 94 -27.24 3.15 15.57
C ARG A 94 -26.08 3.38 14.58
N ARG A 95 -24.95 2.68 14.75
CA ARG A 95 -23.77 2.79 13.87
C ARG A 95 -24.00 2.14 12.51
N VAL A 96 -24.61 0.97 12.47
CA VAL A 96 -25.02 0.31 11.21
C VAL A 96 -25.99 1.20 10.44
N GLN A 97 -26.91 1.87 11.14
CA GLN A 97 -27.80 2.85 10.53
C GLN A 97 -27.04 4.07 9.97
N GLN A 98 -26.10 4.65 10.71
CA GLN A 98 -25.25 5.77 10.21
C GLN A 98 -24.47 5.39 8.94
N VAL A 99 -23.84 4.20 8.92
CA VAL A 99 -23.14 3.70 7.72
C VAL A 99 -24.13 3.49 6.57
N LYS A 100 -25.34 2.99 6.83
CA LYS A 100 -26.38 2.79 5.80
C LYS A 100 -26.99 4.09 5.27
N GLU A 101 -27.08 5.13 6.09
CA GLU A 101 -27.53 6.47 5.69
C GLU A 101 -26.50 7.15 4.76
N ALA A 102 -25.20 6.88 4.96
CA ALA A 102 -24.14 7.33 4.05
C ALA A 102 -23.98 6.43 2.80
N LEU A 103 -24.20 5.12 2.93
CA LEU A 103 -23.95 4.10 1.89
C LEU A 103 -25.23 3.27 1.61
N PRO A 104 -26.27 3.87 0.99
CA PRO A 104 -27.58 3.22 0.82
C PRO A 104 -27.58 1.97 -0.08
N ALA A 105 -26.51 1.75 -0.86
CA ALA A 105 -26.32 0.52 -1.64
C ALA A 105 -26.12 -0.74 -0.79
N LEU A 106 -25.68 -0.60 0.48
CA LEU A 106 -25.42 -1.71 1.38
C LEU A 106 -26.68 -2.18 2.09
N THR A 107 -27.10 -3.40 1.78
CA THR A 107 -28.34 -3.97 2.32
C THR A 107 -28.16 -5.04 3.39
N ASP A 108 -27.02 -5.75 3.45
CA ASP A 108 -26.78 -6.71 4.53
C ASP A 108 -26.17 -6.04 5.77
N TYR A 109 -26.95 -6.05 6.85
CA TYR A 109 -26.58 -5.54 8.16
C TYR A 109 -25.41 -6.33 8.80
N ARG A 110 -25.21 -7.60 8.40
CA ARG A 110 -24.08 -8.44 8.83
C ARG A 110 -22.77 -7.98 8.19
N GLU A 111 -22.81 -7.67 6.89
CA GLU A 111 -21.68 -7.14 6.13
C GLU A 111 -21.24 -5.79 6.72
N ILE A 112 -22.18 -4.87 6.97
CA ILE A 112 -21.91 -3.57 7.62
C ILE A 112 -21.36 -3.78 9.05
N MET A 113 -21.89 -4.72 9.82
CA MET A 113 -21.42 -4.97 11.19
C MET A 113 -20.02 -5.60 11.25
N ALA A 114 -19.69 -6.48 10.30
CA ALA A 114 -18.34 -7.01 10.17
C ALA A 114 -17.34 -5.90 9.80
N ALA A 115 -17.71 -4.99 8.89
CA ALA A 115 -16.90 -3.82 8.55
C ALA A 115 -16.71 -2.89 9.76
N LEU A 116 -17.78 -2.58 10.50
CA LEU A 116 -17.71 -1.82 11.75
C LEU A 116 -16.78 -2.48 12.77
N ARG A 117 -16.86 -3.81 12.97
CA ARG A 117 -15.95 -4.52 13.89
C ARG A 117 -14.47 -4.37 13.47
N LEU A 118 -14.17 -4.43 12.17
CA LEU A 118 -12.80 -4.24 11.66
C LEU A 118 -12.31 -2.80 11.89
N CYS A 119 -13.18 -1.82 11.67
CA CYS A 119 -12.96 -0.39 11.94
C CYS A 119 -13.32 0.02 13.38
N ASN A 120 -13.15 -0.87 14.36
CA ASN A 120 -13.29 -0.60 15.79
C ASN A 120 -14.60 0.15 16.19
N TYR A 121 -15.69 -0.15 15.49
CA TYR A 121 -17.03 0.45 15.58
C TYR A 121 -17.03 1.98 15.41
N ASP A 122 -16.15 2.50 14.56
CA ASP A 122 -16.17 3.86 14.03
C ASP A 122 -16.88 3.90 12.66
N PRO A 123 -18.05 4.55 12.53
CA PRO A 123 -18.75 4.67 11.26
C PRO A 123 -17.95 5.42 10.19
N ASP A 124 -17.22 6.47 10.58
CA ASP A 124 -16.57 7.38 9.64
C ASP A 124 -15.35 6.69 8.99
N GLU A 125 -14.67 5.81 9.73
CA GLU A 125 -13.61 4.95 9.17
C GLU A 125 -14.19 3.94 8.15
N VAL A 126 -15.31 3.28 8.45
CA VAL A 126 -15.98 2.37 7.49
C VAL A 126 -16.39 3.12 6.22
N ILE A 127 -17.00 4.30 6.37
CA ILE A 127 -17.47 5.13 5.25
C ILE A 127 -16.28 5.60 4.41
N SER A 128 -15.20 6.07 5.04
CA SER A 128 -13.96 6.49 4.38
C SER A 128 -13.32 5.35 3.57
N VAL A 129 -13.18 4.15 4.17
CA VAL A 129 -12.68 2.95 3.48
C VAL A 129 -13.58 2.58 2.29
N PHE A 130 -14.90 2.70 2.43
CA PHE A 130 -15.83 2.43 1.33
C PHE A 130 -15.65 3.38 0.14
N TYR A 131 -15.60 4.69 0.39
CA TYR A 131 -15.39 5.67 -0.69
C TYR A 131 -14.00 5.52 -1.34
N ALA A 132 -12.96 5.15 -0.59
CA ALA A 132 -11.62 4.88 -1.12
C ALA A 132 -11.54 3.63 -2.02
N ILE A 133 -12.40 2.63 -1.79
CA ILE A 133 -12.45 1.39 -2.59
C ILE A 133 -13.41 1.53 -3.79
N PHE A 134 -14.55 2.20 -3.61
CA PHE A 134 -15.71 2.13 -4.52
C PHE A 134 -16.25 3.48 -5.02
N GLY A 135 -15.65 4.64 -4.71
CA GLY A 135 -16.21 5.98 -5.00
C GLY A 135 -16.80 6.15 -6.41
N ASP A 136 -15.99 6.00 -7.46
CA ASP A 136 -16.42 6.03 -8.87
C ASP A 136 -17.60 5.09 -9.20
N SER A 137 -17.70 3.96 -8.51
CA SER A 137 -18.69 2.93 -8.77
C SER A 137 -20.02 3.19 -8.05
N LEU A 138 -20.00 3.82 -6.86
CA LEU A 138 -21.21 4.13 -6.08
C LEU A 138 -22.12 5.14 -6.78
N GLU A 139 -21.55 6.17 -7.42
CA GLU A 139 -22.34 7.20 -8.13
C GLU A 139 -23.14 6.62 -9.32
N ASN A 140 -22.75 5.43 -9.80
CA ASN A 140 -23.35 4.76 -10.95
C ASN A 140 -24.24 3.55 -10.57
N SER A 141 -24.28 3.14 -9.29
CA SER A 141 -25.01 1.95 -8.83
C SER A 141 -26.46 2.25 -8.44
N THR A 142 -27.36 2.29 -9.43
CA THR A 142 -28.81 2.51 -9.23
C THR A 142 -29.60 1.25 -8.83
N SER A 143 -28.93 0.23 -8.27
CA SER A 143 -29.53 -1.07 -7.93
C SER A 143 -29.72 -1.20 -6.42
N GLU A 144 -30.96 -1.36 -5.95
CA GLU A 144 -31.30 -1.24 -4.52
C GLU A 144 -30.77 -2.37 -3.61
N HIS A 145 -30.25 -3.47 -4.17
CA HIS A 145 -29.68 -4.59 -3.42
C HIS A 145 -28.33 -4.99 -4.05
N GLN A 146 -27.22 -4.68 -3.38
CA GLN A 146 -25.90 -5.20 -3.71
C GLN A 146 -25.19 -5.68 -2.42
N ASN A 147 -24.62 -6.88 -2.47
CA ASN A 147 -23.71 -7.41 -1.46
C ASN A 147 -22.26 -7.05 -1.81
N PHE A 148 -21.35 -7.05 -0.83
CA PHE A 148 -19.90 -6.80 -1.04
C PHE A 148 -19.33 -7.47 -2.30
N GLU A 149 -19.56 -8.78 -2.46
CA GLU A 149 -19.03 -9.58 -3.58
C GLU A 149 -19.47 -9.03 -4.95
N GLN A 150 -20.72 -8.56 -5.06
CA GLN A 150 -21.24 -7.96 -6.28
C GLN A 150 -20.66 -6.58 -6.54
N MET A 151 -20.41 -5.79 -5.49
CA MET A 151 -19.77 -4.47 -5.61
C MET A 151 -18.31 -4.60 -6.08
N PHE A 152 -17.54 -5.55 -5.52
CA PHE A 152 -16.18 -5.85 -5.98
C PHE A 152 -16.17 -6.34 -7.43
N LEU A 153 -17.04 -7.29 -7.80
CA LEU A 153 -17.15 -7.77 -9.18
C LEU A 153 -17.55 -6.65 -10.15
N HIS A 154 -18.43 -5.73 -9.73
CA HIS A 154 -18.82 -4.57 -10.55
C HIS A 154 -17.66 -3.57 -10.72
N ARG A 155 -16.92 -3.27 -9.65
CA ARG A 155 -15.70 -2.43 -9.69
C ARG A 155 -14.70 -2.99 -10.69
N ASP A 156 -14.39 -4.28 -10.58
CA ASP A 156 -13.40 -4.93 -11.44
C ASP A 156 -13.85 -4.95 -12.92
N ILE A 157 -15.15 -5.12 -13.18
CA ILE A 157 -15.72 -4.97 -14.53
C ILE A 157 -15.60 -3.51 -15.03
N GLN A 158 -15.76 -2.50 -14.17
CA GLN A 158 -15.57 -1.09 -14.55
C GLN A 158 -14.09 -0.76 -14.82
N GLU A 159 -13.16 -1.19 -13.96
CA GLU A 159 -11.72 -0.97 -14.17
C GLU A 159 -11.23 -1.67 -15.45
N ASN A 160 -11.64 -2.92 -15.71
CA ASN A 160 -11.33 -3.61 -16.96
C ASN A 160 -11.92 -2.89 -18.19
N LYS A 161 -13.14 -2.33 -18.11
CA LYS A 161 -13.69 -1.49 -19.20
C LYS A 161 -12.86 -0.23 -19.44
N LYS A 162 -12.47 0.49 -18.39
CA LYS A 162 -11.58 1.68 -18.49
C LYS A 162 -10.23 1.32 -19.15
N ILE A 163 -9.65 0.16 -18.79
CA ILE A 163 -8.40 -0.36 -19.39
C ILE A 163 -8.60 -0.66 -20.88
N ILE A 164 -9.66 -1.39 -21.26
CA ILE A 164 -9.98 -1.72 -22.67
C ILE A 164 -10.19 -0.44 -23.50
N GLU A 165 -10.90 0.56 -22.96
CA GLU A 165 -11.15 1.82 -23.68
C GLU A 165 -9.85 2.62 -23.91
N ASN A 166 -8.95 2.65 -22.91
CA ASN A 166 -7.64 3.29 -23.04
C ASN A 166 -6.71 2.55 -24.02
N LEU A 167 -6.74 1.21 -24.04
CA LEU A 167 -6.03 0.41 -25.05
C LEU A 167 -6.56 0.67 -26.46
N ASN A 168 -7.88 0.76 -26.64
CA ASN A 168 -8.51 1.09 -27.92
C ASN A 168 -8.14 2.50 -28.41
N LYS A 169 -8.13 3.50 -27.52
CA LYS A 169 -7.66 4.87 -27.84
C LYS A 169 -6.19 4.88 -28.26
N LYS A 170 -5.35 4.09 -27.58
CA LYS A 170 -3.93 3.95 -27.92
C LYS A 170 -3.75 3.28 -29.29
N LEU A 171 -4.46 2.19 -29.56
CA LEU A 171 -4.46 1.51 -30.87
C LEU A 171 -4.84 2.49 -31.99
N GLN A 172 -5.95 3.23 -31.84
CA GLN A 172 -6.38 4.24 -32.81
C GLN A 172 -5.35 5.37 -33.03
N SER A 173 -4.53 5.72 -32.03
CA SER A 173 -3.43 6.67 -32.24
C SER A 173 -2.29 6.06 -33.06
N GLN A 174 -1.93 4.81 -32.80
CA GLN A 174 -0.87 4.10 -33.53
C GLN A 174 -1.29 3.81 -34.99
N ASP A 175 -2.55 3.48 -35.25
CA ASP A 175 -3.08 3.32 -36.61
C ASP A 175 -2.95 4.62 -37.44
N ARG A 176 -3.22 5.78 -36.81
CA ARG A 176 -3.08 7.09 -37.47
C ARG A 176 -1.62 7.47 -37.73
N GLU A 177 -0.70 7.07 -36.85
CA GLU A 177 0.74 7.21 -37.08
C GLU A 177 1.22 6.30 -38.22
N LEU A 178 0.73 5.05 -38.26
CA LEU A 178 1.02 4.10 -39.34
C LEU A 178 0.59 4.62 -40.71
N VAL A 179 -0.63 5.15 -40.83
CA VAL A 179 -1.13 5.75 -42.09
C VAL A 179 -0.32 6.99 -42.48
N ASN A 180 0.07 7.84 -41.52
CA ASN A 180 0.97 8.98 -41.80
C ASN A 180 2.35 8.53 -42.30
N LEU A 181 2.92 7.49 -41.69
CA LEU A 181 4.20 6.91 -42.11
C LEU A 181 4.10 6.28 -43.51
N GLN A 182 3.01 5.56 -43.82
CA GLN A 182 2.76 5.01 -45.16
C GLN A 182 2.67 6.11 -46.22
N LEU A 183 1.87 7.16 -46.00
CA LEU A 183 1.78 8.31 -46.90
C LEU A 183 3.14 9.01 -47.09
N LYS A 184 3.94 9.11 -46.02
CA LYS A 184 5.26 9.72 -46.09
C LYS A 184 6.28 8.85 -46.82
N CYS A 185 6.22 7.52 -46.68
CA CYS A 185 7.02 6.60 -47.49
C CYS A 185 6.65 6.72 -48.98
N GLN A 186 5.36 6.72 -49.31
CA GLN A 186 4.87 6.86 -50.69
C GLN A 186 5.34 8.19 -51.34
N TYR A 187 5.27 9.30 -50.61
CA TYR A 187 5.83 10.59 -51.06
C TYR A 187 7.35 10.52 -51.32
N LEU A 188 8.10 9.86 -50.44
CA LEU A 188 9.55 9.69 -50.59
C LEU A 188 9.92 8.77 -51.76
N GLU A 189 9.08 7.77 -52.09
CA GLU A 189 9.24 6.94 -53.28
C GLU A 189 9.00 7.73 -54.57
N GLU A 190 8.01 8.62 -54.61
CA GLU A 190 7.82 9.55 -55.74
C GLU A 190 8.99 10.53 -55.90
N GLU A 191 9.47 11.16 -54.82
CA GLU A 191 10.64 12.04 -54.82
C GLU A 191 11.88 11.29 -55.33
N LYS A 192 12.11 10.06 -54.86
CA LYS A 192 13.18 9.18 -55.33
C LYS A 192 13.09 8.90 -56.83
N GLY A 193 11.89 8.63 -57.35
CA GLY A 193 11.67 8.48 -58.80
C GLY A 193 12.07 9.74 -59.57
N LYS A 194 11.54 10.90 -59.18
CA LYS A 194 11.84 12.21 -59.79
C LYS A 194 13.33 12.58 -59.72
N LEU A 195 14.07 12.07 -58.74
CA LEU A 195 15.53 12.23 -58.63
C LEU A 195 16.30 11.26 -59.54
N ILE A 196 15.84 10.02 -59.71
CA ILE A 196 16.40 9.06 -60.67
C ILE A 196 16.24 9.60 -62.10
N ASP A 197 15.06 10.07 -62.47
CA ASP A 197 14.79 10.68 -63.79
C ASP A 197 15.74 11.86 -64.06
N ARG A 198 15.99 12.70 -63.05
CA ARG A 198 16.96 13.82 -63.16
C ARG A 198 18.40 13.32 -63.29
N ALA A 199 18.78 12.27 -62.58
CA ALA A 199 20.12 11.69 -62.67
C ALA A 199 20.38 11.08 -64.07
N GLU A 200 19.39 10.39 -64.65
CA GLU A 200 19.48 9.86 -66.02
C GLU A 200 19.54 10.96 -67.08
N ASN A 201 18.74 12.03 -66.94
CA ASN A 201 18.81 13.16 -67.87
C ASN A 201 20.12 13.94 -67.73
N MET A 202 20.67 14.06 -66.52
CA MET A 202 22.01 14.63 -66.29
C MET A 202 23.12 13.75 -66.87
N SER A 203 23.03 12.41 -66.77
CA SER A 203 24.06 11.51 -67.33
C SER A 203 24.07 11.50 -68.85
N LYS A 204 22.88 11.52 -69.49
CA LYS A 204 22.75 11.73 -70.95
C LYS A 204 23.39 13.04 -71.37
N LYS A 205 23.06 14.14 -70.66
CA LYS A 205 23.58 15.47 -70.99
C LYS A 205 25.08 15.64 -70.71
N LEU A 206 25.63 14.89 -69.75
CA LEU A 206 27.07 14.77 -69.55
C LEU A 206 27.75 14.02 -70.71
N ALA A 207 27.15 12.96 -71.25
CA ALA A 207 27.68 12.25 -72.41
C ALA A 207 27.62 13.13 -73.69
N GLU A 208 26.54 13.89 -73.89
CA GLU A 208 26.42 14.90 -74.95
C GLU A 208 27.53 15.95 -74.84
N LEU A 209 27.68 16.58 -73.65
CA LEU A 209 28.71 17.59 -73.40
C LEU A 209 30.14 17.02 -73.44
N GLN A 210 30.34 15.74 -73.15
CA GLN A 210 31.65 15.08 -73.31
C GLN A 210 32.00 14.92 -74.79
N ALA A 211 31.07 14.50 -75.64
CA ALA A 211 31.27 14.45 -77.09
C ALA A 211 31.52 15.84 -77.69
N GLU A 212 30.75 16.86 -77.27
CA GLU A 212 31.00 18.26 -77.66
C GLU A 212 32.36 18.77 -77.17
N HIS A 213 32.80 18.36 -75.96
CA HIS A 213 34.10 18.77 -75.42
C HIS A 213 35.28 18.05 -76.08
N GLU A 214 35.13 16.80 -76.53
CA GLU A 214 36.14 16.12 -77.36
C GLU A 214 36.30 16.81 -78.73
N ILE A 215 35.21 17.28 -79.34
CA ILE A 215 35.25 18.11 -80.55
C ILE A 215 35.92 19.46 -80.25
N HIS A 216 35.44 20.20 -79.25
CA HIS A 216 35.98 21.51 -78.91
C HIS A 216 37.40 21.49 -78.35
N GLN A 217 37.92 20.38 -77.79
CA GLN A 217 39.36 20.28 -77.47
C GLN A 217 40.24 20.25 -78.72
N GLN A 218 39.78 19.60 -79.81
CA GLN A 218 40.49 19.60 -81.10
C GLN A 218 40.52 21.00 -81.77
N GLU A 219 39.60 21.88 -81.37
CA GLU A 219 39.52 23.27 -81.81
C GLU A 219 40.23 24.26 -80.86
N ALA A 220 40.04 24.12 -79.54
CA ALA A 220 40.59 25.01 -78.51
C ALA A 220 42.11 24.90 -78.37
N ALA A 221 42.73 23.86 -78.92
CA ALA A 221 44.17 23.78 -79.17
C ALA A 221 44.72 24.93 -80.08
N ARG A 222 43.89 25.90 -80.48
CA ARG A 222 44.19 26.96 -81.46
C ARG A 222 44.14 28.45 -80.92
N ALA A 223 43.80 28.82 -79.65
CA ALA A 223 43.75 30.26 -79.14
C ALA A 223 43.67 30.58 -77.57
N GLY A 224 43.91 31.85 -77.04
CA GLY A 224 43.54 32.38 -75.64
C GLY A 224 44.26 33.64 -74.94
N LYS A 225 43.78 34.24 -73.75
CA LYS A 225 44.42 35.05 -72.55
C LYS A 225 43.99 36.56 -72.01
N SER A 226 43.97 36.88 -70.62
CA SER A 226 44.14 38.17 -69.68
C SER A 226 43.07 39.37 -69.33
N GLN A 227 43.07 40.45 -68.40
CA GLN A 227 43.35 40.96 -66.92
C GLN A 227 43.04 42.57 -66.62
N THR A 228 43.07 43.47 -65.52
CA THR A 228 42.85 43.79 -63.97
C THR A 228 43.23 45.33 -63.50
N GLN A 229 43.04 46.19 -62.36
CA GLN A 229 42.23 46.55 -61.06
C GLN A 229 42.71 47.91 -60.19
N SER A 230 41.98 48.66 -59.22
CA SER A 230 42.42 49.89 -58.30
C SER A 230 41.49 50.61 -57.13
N GLU A 231 41.92 51.60 -56.20
CA GLU A 231 41.18 52.30 -54.97
C GLU A 231 41.63 53.74 -54.26
N SER A 232 41.02 54.38 -53.14
CA SER A 232 41.36 55.76 -52.42
C SER A 232 40.84 56.22 -50.91
N LYS A 233 41.04 57.50 -50.29
CA LYS A 233 40.81 57.98 -48.78
C LYS A 233 40.75 59.54 -48.21
N GLU A 234 40.36 59.85 -46.89
CA GLU A 234 40.82 60.90 -45.77
C GLU A 234 40.08 62.34 -45.38
N LYS A 235 40.10 63.28 -44.30
CA LYS A 235 40.85 63.88 -43.01
C LYS A 235 40.10 64.64 -41.74
N ALA A 236 40.56 65.76 -41.01
CA ALA A 236 40.26 66.23 -39.54
C ALA A 236 40.17 67.81 -38.97
N VAL A 237 40.21 68.21 -37.61
CA VAL A 237 39.66 69.50 -36.85
C VAL A 237 40.42 70.26 -35.59
N LEU A 238 39.86 71.24 -34.73
CA LEU A 238 40.45 72.33 -33.73
C LEU A 238 39.88 72.55 -32.20
N PRO A 239 40.39 73.48 -31.26
CA PRO A 239 40.26 73.47 -29.72
C PRO A 239 39.76 74.71 -28.83
N LEU A 240 39.68 74.60 -27.46
CA LEU A 240 39.35 75.66 -26.42
C LEU A 240 40.08 75.54 -25.02
N LYS A 241 39.76 76.38 -24.00
CA LYS A 241 40.38 76.52 -22.64
C LYS A 241 40.58 75.17 -21.91
N LYS A 242 41.83 74.80 -21.59
CA LYS A 242 42.21 73.41 -21.28
C LYS A 242 41.95 72.88 -19.87
N GLU A 243 42.63 73.40 -18.84
CA GLU A 243 42.95 72.60 -17.64
C GLU A 243 41.75 72.26 -16.74
N ALA A 244 40.98 73.24 -16.26
CA ALA A 244 39.79 72.97 -15.46
C ALA A 244 38.74 72.14 -16.23
N LEU A 245 38.69 72.31 -17.56
CA LEU A 245 37.83 71.56 -18.46
C LEU A 245 38.31 70.11 -18.62
N LEU A 246 39.63 69.88 -18.67
CA LEU A 246 40.24 68.55 -18.66
C LEU A 246 39.96 67.80 -17.35
N ASN A 247 40.08 68.45 -16.18
CA ASN A 247 39.80 67.80 -14.90
C ASN A 247 38.33 67.37 -14.81
N ILE A 248 37.38 68.26 -15.14
CA ILE A 248 35.95 67.93 -15.17
C ILE A 248 35.63 66.87 -16.22
N LEU A 249 36.29 66.88 -17.39
CA LEU A 249 36.18 65.82 -18.39
C LEU A 249 36.78 64.50 -17.92
N GLN A 250 37.82 64.51 -17.08
CA GLN A 250 38.43 63.31 -16.52
C GLN A 250 37.53 62.70 -15.44
N GLU A 251 37.10 63.47 -14.44
CA GLU A 251 36.13 63.02 -13.43
C GLU A 251 34.82 62.52 -14.09
N SER A 252 34.32 63.24 -15.10
CA SER A 252 33.14 62.81 -15.85
C SER A 252 33.38 61.52 -16.64
N ARG A 253 34.58 61.30 -17.21
CA ARG A 253 34.94 60.03 -17.85
C ARG A 253 35.04 58.89 -16.84
N GLU A 254 35.70 59.09 -15.72
CA GLU A 254 35.85 58.09 -14.66
C GLU A 254 34.48 57.72 -14.06
N LEU A 255 33.61 58.70 -13.82
CA LEU A 255 32.23 58.49 -13.38
C LEU A 255 31.39 57.74 -14.44
N ASN A 256 31.56 58.04 -15.74
CA ASN A 256 30.88 57.31 -16.83
C ASN A 256 31.39 55.87 -16.95
N VAL A 257 32.70 55.63 -16.81
CA VAL A 257 33.29 54.28 -16.79
C VAL A 257 32.75 53.49 -15.59
N CYS A 258 32.75 54.08 -14.40
CA CYS A 258 32.20 53.47 -13.19
C CYS A 258 30.71 53.11 -13.33
N ASN A 259 29.88 54.04 -13.83
CA ASN A 259 28.46 53.78 -14.09
C ASN A 259 28.24 52.67 -15.12
N ASN A 260 29.03 52.63 -16.21
CA ASN A 260 28.93 51.56 -17.20
C ASN A 260 29.37 50.21 -16.60
N GLN A 261 30.41 50.18 -15.77
CA GLN A 261 30.85 48.97 -15.06
C GLN A 261 29.75 48.46 -14.11
N LEU A 262 29.14 49.34 -13.32
CA LEU A 262 27.99 49.04 -12.47
C LEU A 262 26.80 48.49 -13.25
N ARG A 263 26.47 49.07 -14.42
CA ARG A 263 25.38 48.59 -15.29
C ARG A 263 25.66 47.20 -15.89
N VAL A 264 26.93 46.87 -16.17
CA VAL A 264 27.31 45.51 -16.61
C VAL A 264 27.22 44.52 -15.45
N VAL A 265 27.78 44.84 -14.28
CA VAL A 265 27.75 43.96 -13.09
C VAL A 265 26.32 43.68 -12.64
N THR A 266 25.47 44.70 -12.52
CA THR A 266 24.06 44.54 -12.15
C THR A 266 23.27 43.74 -13.19
N LYS A 267 23.49 43.95 -14.48
CA LYS A 267 22.87 43.15 -15.55
C LYS A 267 23.28 41.67 -15.46
N ASN A 268 24.55 41.39 -15.18
CA ASN A 268 25.05 40.03 -15.05
C ASN A 268 24.46 39.33 -13.81
N ALA A 269 24.45 40.00 -12.65
CA ALA A 269 23.85 39.47 -11.43
C ALA A 269 22.34 39.20 -11.57
N LEU A 270 21.60 40.09 -12.24
CA LEU A 270 20.18 39.87 -12.56
C LEU A 270 19.97 38.66 -13.50
N SER A 271 20.88 38.45 -14.46
CA SER A 271 20.84 37.28 -15.34
C SER A 271 21.15 35.98 -14.59
N GLU A 272 22.05 36.00 -13.61
CA GLU A 272 22.43 34.85 -12.79
C GLU A 272 21.30 34.47 -11.81
N ILE A 273 20.72 35.45 -11.10
CA ILE A 273 19.51 35.26 -10.29
C ILE A 273 18.36 34.74 -11.16
N GLY A 274 18.20 35.27 -12.38
CA GLY A 274 17.22 34.80 -13.36
C GLY A 274 17.49 33.39 -13.93
N LEU A 275 18.67 32.80 -13.71
CA LEU A 275 18.96 31.39 -13.99
C LEU A 275 18.69 30.52 -12.76
N GLN A 276 19.14 30.96 -11.58
CA GLN A 276 18.89 30.26 -10.31
C GLN A 276 17.40 30.13 -10.00
N LEU A 277 16.60 31.18 -10.21
CA LEU A 277 15.14 31.14 -10.02
C LEU A 277 14.46 30.09 -10.92
N ARG A 278 14.86 29.99 -12.20
CA ARG A 278 14.34 28.95 -13.10
C ARG A 278 14.77 27.55 -12.69
N HIS A 279 16.00 27.38 -12.20
CA HIS A 279 16.45 26.11 -11.66
C HIS A 279 15.65 25.71 -10.41
N LEU A 280 15.38 26.66 -9.51
CA LEU A 280 14.57 26.46 -8.30
C LEU A 280 13.12 26.11 -8.63
N GLN A 281 12.51 26.81 -9.61
CA GLN A 281 11.17 26.49 -10.13
C GLN A 281 11.12 25.05 -10.65
N ASN A 282 12.01 24.67 -11.57
CA ASN A 282 12.07 23.32 -12.11
C ASN A 282 12.27 22.25 -11.02
N THR A 283 13.13 22.50 -10.02
CA THR A 283 13.29 21.55 -8.89
C THR A 283 12.06 21.48 -8.00
N THR A 284 11.33 22.59 -7.82
CA THR A 284 10.12 22.62 -7.00
C THR A 284 8.96 21.90 -7.69
N GLU A 285 8.81 22.07 -9.01
CA GLU A 285 7.83 21.34 -9.82
C GLU A 285 8.11 19.84 -9.83
N ASN A 286 9.37 19.43 -10.01
CA ASN A 286 9.78 18.02 -9.93
C ASN A 286 9.56 17.43 -8.51
N MET A 287 9.86 18.19 -7.45
CA MET A 287 9.61 17.78 -6.07
C MET A 287 8.11 17.59 -5.81
N ASN A 288 7.29 18.56 -6.22
CA ASN A 288 5.83 18.50 -6.06
C ASN A 288 5.20 17.35 -6.85
N ARG A 289 5.75 17.02 -8.03
CA ARG A 289 5.36 15.84 -8.81
C ARG A 289 5.71 14.54 -8.08
N SER A 290 6.96 14.39 -7.65
CA SER A 290 7.43 13.22 -6.90
C SER A 290 6.60 13.00 -5.61
N ASN A 291 6.30 14.07 -4.87
CA ASN A 291 5.46 13.99 -3.68
C ASN A 291 4.04 13.48 -3.98
N LYS A 292 3.42 13.87 -5.11
CA LYS A 292 2.12 13.32 -5.53
C LYS A 292 2.21 11.85 -5.88
N GLU A 293 3.21 11.47 -6.67
CA GLU A 293 3.47 10.09 -7.07
C GLU A 293 3.71 9.20 -5.82
N VAL A 294 4.36 9.72 -4.76
CA VAL A 294 4.53 9.04 -3.47
C VAL A 294 3.22 8.90 -2.67
N GLU A 295 2.38 9.93 -2.59
CA GLU A 295 1.08 9.83 -1.89
C GLU A 295 0.08 8.91 -2.63
N GLU A 296 0.07 8.93 -3.96
CA GLU A 296 -0.70 7.99 -4.78
C GLU A 296 -0.24 6.54 -4.53
N ILE A 297 1.07 6.29 -4.49
CA ILE A 297 1.63 4.97 -4.13
C ILE A 297 1.27 4.57 -2.69
N ARG A 298 1.26 5.50 -1.73
CA ARG A 298 0.85 5.24 -0.33
C ARG A 298 -0.61 4.81 -0.24
N ALA A 299 -1.52 5.52 -0.91
CA ALA A 299 -2.93 5.19 -0.95
C ALA A 299 -3.18 3.82 -1.61
N LEU A 300 -2.51 3.54 -2.73
CA LEU A 300 -2.57 2.23 -3.41
C LEU A 300 -2.04 1.09 -2.53
N TYR A 301 -0.93 1.30 -1.81
CA TYR A 301 -0.38 0.31 -0.87
C TYR A 301 -1.33 0.04 0.31
N GLN A 302 -1.97 1.08 0.86
CA GLN A 302 -3.00 0.89 1.90
C GLN A 302 -4.20 0.09 1.39
N ARG A 303 -4.67 0.36 0.16
CA ARG A 303 -5.75 -0.40 -0.49
C ARG A 303 -5.37 -1.87 -0.73
N GLU A 304 -4.17 -2.16 -1.25
CA GLU A 304 -3.67 -3.55 -1.40
C GLU A 304 -3.61 -4.26 -0.04
N CYS A 305 -3.06 -3.61 0.99
CA CYS A 305 -2.93 -4.22 2.31
C CYS A 305 -4.27 -4.53 2.98
N LEU A 306 -5.34 -3.79 2.67
CA LEU A 306 -6.70 -4.08 3.13
C LEU A 306 -7.34 -5.21 2.30
N GLU A 307 -7.29 -5.11 0.98
CA GLU A 307 -7.84 -6.09 0.03
C GLU A 307 -7.21 -7.47 0.23
N ARG A 308 -5.89 -7.51 0.44
CA ARG A 308 -5.14 -8.73 0.77
C ARG A 308 -5.53 -9.33 2.13
N LYS A 309 -5.82 -8.53 3.15
CA LYS A 309 -6.36 -9.04 4.43
C LYS A 309 -7.75 -9.65 4.25
N MET A 310 -8.64 -8.96 3.52
CA MET A 310 -9.99 -9.45 3.24
C MET A 310 -9.96 -10.79 2.48
N LEU A 311 -9.23 -10.85 1.36
CA LEU A 311 -9.04 -12.07 0.56
C LEU A 311 -8.39 -13.20 1.36
N TYR A 312 -7.43 -12.88 2.22
CA TYR A 312 -6.78 -13.87 3.09
C TYR A 312 -7.76 -14.48 4.09
N ASN A 313 -8.61 -13.67 4.72
CA ASN A 313 -9.60 -14.13 5.68
C ASN A 313 -10.73 -14.92 5.01
N GLN A 314 -11.25 -14.45 3.88
CA GLN A 314 -12.19 -15.20 3.04
C GLN A 314 -11.61 -16.57 2.64
N LEU A 315 -10.32 -16.63 2.29
CA LEU A 315 -9.64 -17.90 1.99
C LEU A 315 -9.44 -18.79 3.23
N GLN A 316 -9.41 -18.25 4.45
CA GLN A 316 -9.50 -19.08 5.66
C GLN A 316 -10.92 -19.63 5.86
N GLU A 317 -11.96 -18.80 5.67
CA GLU A 317 -13.36 -19.19 5.84
C GLU A 317 -13.81 -20.25 4.83
N LEU A 318 -13.42 -20.08 3.55
CA LEU A 318 -13.65 -21.06 2.47
C LEU A 318 -12.89 -22.38 2.70
N ARG A 319 -11.80 -22.36 3.46
CA ARG A 319 -11.08 -23.56 3.96
C ARG A 319 -11.64 -24.09 5.29
N GLY A 320 -12.79 -23.61 5.73
CA GLY A 320 -13.41 -23.99 6.99
C GLY A 320 -12.79 -23.31 8.22
N ASN A 321 -13.66 -22.82 9.10
CA ASN A 321 -13.32 -22.23 10.40
C ASN A 321 -12.87 -23.27 11.45
N ILE A 322 -13.15 -24.55 11.19
CA ILE A 322 -12.67 -25.69 11.97
C ILE A 322 -11.91 -26.58 11.00
N ARG A 323 -10.67 -26.94 11.34
CA ARG A 323 -9.83 -27.86 10.57
C ARG A 323 -9.27 -28.95 11.46
N VAL A 324 -9.23 -30.18 10.95
CA VAL A 324 -8.80 -31.37 11.65
C VAL A 324 -7.56 -31.92 10.94
N PHE A 325 -6.39 -31.65 11.51
CA PHE A 325 -5.13 -32.21 11.02
C PHE A 325 -4.83 -33.54 11.73
N CYS A 326 -4.46 -34.56 10.97
CA CYS A 326 -3.97 -35.81 11.52
C CYS A 326 -2.44 -35.81 11.52
N ARG A 327 -1.79 -36.12 12.66
CA ARG A 327 -0.34 -36.37 12.72
C ARG A 327 -0.07 -37.78 13.17
N CYS A 328 0.53 -38.58 12.30
CA CYS A 328 0.91 -39.95 12.62
C CYS A 328 2.30 -39.99 13.28
N ARG A 329 2.48 -40.87 14.27
CA ARG A 329 3.77 -41.15 14.92
C ARG A 329 4.18 -42.58 14.60
N ARG A 330 5.42 -42.78 14.14
CA ARG A 330 6.02 -44.12 13.96
C ARG A 330 6.27 -44.75 15.34
N ASP A 331 5.96 -46.04 15.45
CA ASP A 331 6.15 -46.84 16.66
C ASP A 331 6.64 -48.24 16.25
N ASP A 332 7.95 -48.41 16.13
CA ASP A 332 8.60 -49.60 15.56
C ASP A 332 8.30 -50.92 16.28
N ASN A 333 7.63 -50.86 17.44
CA ASN A 333 7.14 -52.02 18.19
C ASN A 333 5.75 -52.51 17.74
N LYS A 334 5.14 -51.87 16.71
CA LYS A 334 3.80 -52.18 16.20
C LYS A 334 3.83 -52.40 14.68
N GLY A 335 2.93 -53.26 14.21
CA GLY A 335 2.75 -53.53 12.78
C GLY A 335 2.23 -52.31 12.02
N ASP A 336 2.45 -52.30 10.70
CA ASP A 336 2.03 -51.20 9.84
C ASP A 336 0.52 -51.31 9.54
N HIS A 337 -0.27 -50.62 10.35
CA HIS A 337 -1.74 -50.63 10.29
C HIS A 337 -2.33 -49.41 9.55
N LEU A 338 -1.48 -48.54 8.99
CA LEU A 338 -1.85 -47.28 8.34
C LEU A 338 -1.37 -47.26 6.88
N GLU A 339 -2.32 -47.31 5.95
CA GLU A 339 -2.08 -47.10 4.53
C GLU A 339 -2.39 -45.63 4.19
N PHE A 340 -1.38 -44.86 3.78
CA PHE A 340 -1.54 -43.44 3.41
C PHE A 340 -1.93 -43.32 1.94
N LEU A 341 -3.08 -42.70 1.64
CA LEU A 341 -3.63 -42.62 0.29
C LEU A 341 -3.37 -41.26 -0.39
N SER A 342 -3.38 -40.18 0.39
CA SER A 342 -3.09 -38.82 -0.08
C SER A 342 -2.64 -37.93 1.09
N GLY A 343 -2.42 -36.63 0.82
CA GLY A 343 -2.20 -35.62 1.87
C GLY A 343 -3.43 -35.31 2.74
N GLU A 344 -4.59 -35.91 2.45
CA GLU A 344 -5.86 -35.76 3.19
C GLU A 344 -6.42 -37.11 3.69
N ASP A 345 -6.13 -38.21 3.00
CA ASP A 345 -6.79 -39.51 3.21
C ASP A 345 -5.87 -40.55 3.87
N ILE A 346 -6.34 -41.13 4.97
CA ILE A 346 -5.71 -42.28 5.65
C ILE A 346 -6.65 -43.48 5.62
N LEU A 347 -6.11 -44.67 5.39
CA LEU A 347 -6.83 -45.93 5.49
C LEU A 347 -6.23 -46.77 6.63
N ILE A 348 -7.05 -47.08 7.64
CA ILE A 348 -6.66 -47.93 8.77
C ILE A 348 -7.05 -49.37 8.47
N ASN A 349 -6.09 -50.29 8.53
CA ASN A 349 -6.28 -51.71 8.25
C ASN A 349 -6.14 -52.53 9.55
N ASN A 350 -7.28 -52.91 10.13
CA ASN A 350 -7.34 -53.76 11.32
C ASN A 350 -7.85 -55.15 10.95
N ASN A 351 -6.92 -56.10 10.77
CA ASN A 351 -7.19 -57.51 10.48
C ASN A 351 -8.20 -57.73 9.35
N GLY A 352 -8.06 -56.99 8.24
CA GLY A 352 -8.95 -57.05 7.07
C GLY A 352 -10.12 -56.07 7.10
N ASN A 353 -10.46 -55.49 8.25
CA ASN A 353 -11.43 -54.39 8.33
C ASN A 353 -10.74 -53.06 7.99
N LYS A 354 -10.91 -52.61 6.74
CA LYS A 354 -10.33 -51.37 6.20
C LYS A 354 -11.29 -50.20 6.39
N LYS A 355 -10.88 -49.17 7.14
CA LYS A 355 -11.66 -47.94 7.38
C LYS A 355 -10.92 -46.72 6.85
N LYS A 356 -11.56 -45.95 5.96
CA LYS A 356 -11.02 -44.70 5.42
C LYS A 356 -11.43 -43.51 6.30
N PHE A 357 -10.51 -42.59 6.55
CA PHE A 357 -10.72 -41.31 7.20
C PHE A 357 -10.13 -40.20 6.32
N ARG A 358 -10.80 -39.05 6.25
CA ARG A 358 -10.33 -37.85 5.55
C ARG A 358 -10.14 -36.72 6.56
N PHE A 359 -9.10 -35.92 6.34
CA PHE A 359 -8.64 -34.81 7.18
C PHE A 359 -8.25 -33.64 6.29
N ASP A 360 -8.20 -32.42 6.83
CA ASP A 360 -7.75 -31.23 6.09
C ASP A 360 -6.26 -31.29 5.73
N GLN A 361 -5.47 -32.02 6.54
CA GLN A 361 -4.08 -32.36 6.23
C GLN A 361 -3.64 -33.60 7.04
N VAL A 362 -2.82 -34.43 6.42
CA VAL A 362 -2.17 -35.62 7.00
C VAL A 362 -0.66 -35.40 7.06
N PHE A 363 -0.13 -35.30 8.27
CA PHE A 363 1.30 -35.30 8.54
C PHE A 363 1.79 -36.72 8.75
N LEU A 364 2.63 -37.18 7.82
CA LEU A 364 3.24 -38.51 7.82
C LEU A 364 4.27 -38.64 8.97
N PRO A 365 4.67 -39.86 9.37
CA PRO A 365 5.58 -40.05 10.51
C PRO A 365 6.98 -39.41 10.37
N GLN A 366 7.40 -39.10 9.14
CA GLN A 366 8.63 -38.37 8.84
C GLN A 366 8.50 -36.83 8.94
N CYS A 367 7.28 -36.28 9.08
CA CYS A 367 7.05 -34.85 9.16
C CYS A 367 7.63 -34.25 10.45
N SER A 368 8.48 -33.25 10.26
CA SER A 368 9.21 -32.48 11.26
C SER A 368 8.29 -31.59 12.11
N GLN A 369 8.88 -30.74 12.96
CA GLN A 369 8.11 -29.75 13.73
C GLN A 369 7.86 -28.50 12.88
N GLU A 370 8.76 -28.25 11.93
CA GLU A 370 8.72 -27.24 10.88
C GLU A 370 7.51 -27.48 9.97
N ASP A 371 7.38 -28.66 9.37
CA ASP A 371 6.28 -28.99 8.42
C ASP A 371 4.89 -28.81 9.07
N VAL A 372 4.75 -29.25 10.32
CA VAL A 372 3.51 -29.12 11.10
C VAL A 372 3.23 -27.65 11.45
N PHE A 373 4.27 -26.89 11.80
CA PHE A 373 4.14 -25.46 12.03
C PHE A 373 3.71 -24.73 10.76
N GLU A 374 4.29 -25.02 9.60
CA GLU A 374 3.91 -24.41 8.31
C GLU A 374 2.45 -24.68 7.94
N GLY A 375 1.92 -25.89 8.20
CA GLY A 375 0.48 -26.16 8.03
C GLY A 375 -0.42 -25.37 8.99
N THR A 376 0.03 -25.10 10.22
CA THR A 376 -0.69 -24.24 11.18
C THR A 376 -0.47 -22.74 10.97
N LEU A 377 0.59 -22.33 10.26
CA LEU A 377 1.01 -20.94 10.09
C LEU A 377 -0.10 -20.02 9.54
N PRO A 378 -0.96 -20.44 8.59
CA PRO A 378 -2.01 -19.57 8.11
C PRO A 378 -3.03 -19.20 9.20
N ILE A 379 -3.35 -20.16 10.06
CA ILE A 379 -4.29 -20.00 11.18
C ILE A 379 -3.67 -19.06 12.23
N ILE A 380 -2.37 -19.23 12.52
CA ILE A 380 -1.63 -18.39 13.48
C ILE A 380 -1.55 -16.93 13.00
N LYS A 381 -1.44 -16.69 11.69
CA LYS A 381 -1.37 -15.33 11.13
C LYS A 381 -2.67 -14.53 11.32
N SER A 382 -3.83 -15.19 11.28
CA SER A 382 -5.13 -14.54 11.55
C SER A 382 -5.24 -13.92 12.95
N CYS A 383 -4.46 -14.37 13.94
CA CYS A 383 -4.36 -13.69 15.25
C CYS A 383 -3.94 -12.22 15.13
N VAL A 384 -2.99 -11.92 14.23
CA VAL A 384 -2.41 -10.57 14.05
C VAL A 384 -3.34 -9.65 13.26
N ASP A 385 -4.31 -10.25 12.56
CA ASP A 385 -5.39 -9.58 11.83
C ASP A 385 -6.73 -9.59 12.61
N GLY A 386 -6.69 -9.89 13.91
CA GLY A 386 -7.80 -9.66 14.86
C GLY A 386 -8.67 -10.86 15.22
N TYR A 387 -8.36 -12.07 14.76
CA TYR A 387 -9.21 -13.25 14.94
C TYR A 387 -8.84 -14.07 16.18
N ASN A 388 -9.85 -14.56 16.90
CA ASN A 388 -9.68 -15.55 17.95
C ASN A 388 -9.33 -16.91 17.35
N VAL A 389 -8.24 -17.52 17.82
CA VAL A 389 -7.68 -18.77 17.27
C VAL A 389 -7.46 -19.77 18.39
N CYS A 390 -7.82 -21.03 18.16
CA CYS A 390 -7.57 -22.14 19.08
C CYS A 390 -6.87 -23.28 18.33
N ILE A 391 -5.78 -23.80 18.88
CA ILE A 391 -5.04 -24.96 18.35
C ILE A 391 -5.03 -26.04 19.44
N LEU A 392 -5.75 -27.14 19.20
CA LEU A 392 -5.92 -28.24 20.14
C LEU A 392 -5.22 -29.50 19.62
N ALA A 393 -4.41 -30.13 20.47
CA ALA A 393 -3.83 -31.44 20.18
C ALA A 393 -4.65 -32.54 20.87
N TYR A 394 -5.36 -33.35 20.09
CA TYR A 394 -6.18 -34.46 20.58
C TYR A 394 -5.48 -35.84 20.42
N GLY A 395 -5.97 -36.85 21.12
CA GLY A 395 -5.51 -38.25 21.02
C GLY A 395 -5.11 -38.87 22.35
N GLN A 396 -4.82 -40.18 22.35
CA GLN A 396 -4.47 -40.95 23.55
C GLN A 396 -3.14 -40.52 24.21
N THR A 397 -2.83 -41.06 25.39
CA THR A 397 -1.49 -40.98 25.99
C THR A 397 -0.47 -41.70 25.09
N GLY A 398 0.73 -41.12 24.93
CA GLY A 398 1.78 -41.64 24.03
C GLY A 398 1.60 -41.33 22.53
N SER A 399 0.52 -40.64 22.13
CA SER A 399 0.27 -40.27 20.72
C SER A 399 1.19 -39.17 20.17
N GLY A 400 1.73 -38.30 21.04
CA GLY A 400 2.59 -37.17 20.63
C GLY A 400 1.98 -35.77 20.81
N LYS A 401 0.87 -35.62 21.55
CA LYS A 401 0.26 -34.31 21.88
C LYS A 401 1.30 -33.27 22.36
N THR A 402 1.98 -33.55 23.47
CA THR A 402 2.98 -32.65 24.08
C THR A 402 4.18 -32.41 23.16
N TYR A 403 4.61 -33.44 22.42
CA TYR A 403 5.68 -33.29 21.42
C TYR A 403 5.27 -32.33 20.29
N THR A 404 4.02 -32.35 19.86
CA THR A 404 3.51 -31.49 18.79
C THR A 404 3.31 -30.05 19.27
N MET A 405 2.65 -29.85 20.42
CA MET A 405 2.40 -28.50 20.93
C MET A 405 3.68 -27.83 21.45
N MET A 406 4.47 -28.53 22.27
CA MET A 406 5.61 -27.94 23.00
C MET A 406 6.97 -28.37 22.44
N GLY A 407 7.14 -29.67 22.14
CA GLY A 407 8.39 -30.23 21.63
C GLY A 407 9.57 -30.19 22.62
N PRO A 408 10.70 -30.83 22.28
CA PRO A 408 11.96 -30.63 22.99
C PRO A 408 12.62 -29.30 22.58
N GLU A 409 13.50 -28.76 23.42
CA GLU A 409 14.17 -27.46 23.18
C GLU A 409 14.89 -27.37 21.83
N GLN A 410 15.49 -28.48 21.38
CA GLN A 410 16.24 -28.58 20.13
C GLN A 410 15.34 -28.68 18.89
N LYS A 411 14.05 -28.99 19.08
CA LYS A 411 13.03 -29.07 18.02
C LYS A 411 11.69 -28.55 18.57
N PRO A 412 11.57 -27.23 18.85
CA PRO A 412 10.39 -26.66 19.49
C PRO A 412 9.12 -26.98 18.69
N GLY A 413 8.02 -27.19 19.41
CA GLY A 413 6.70 -27.46 18.85
C GLY A 413 6.00 -26.20 18.33
N VAL A 414 4.71 -26.34 18.04
CA VAL A 414 3.89 -25.26 17.49
C VAL A 414 3.88 -24.04 18.41
N ASN A 415 3.74 -24.19 19.73
CA ASN A 415 3.54 -23.06 20.65
C ASN A 415 4.69 -22.02 20.63
N ILE A 416 5.94 -22.47 20.74
CA ILE A 416 7.13 -21.61 20.76
C ILE A 416 7.35 -20.96 19.38
N ARG A 417 7.01 -21.66 18.29
CA ARG A 417 7.09 -21.10 16.94
C ARG A 417 6.00 -20.07 16.69
N SER A 418 4.77 -20.32 17.13
CA SER A 418 3.67 -19.34 17.08
C SER A 418 4.07 -18.05 17.79
N VAL A 419 4.55 -18.13 19.04
CA VAL A 419 4.95 -16.92 19.79
C VAL A 419 6.09 -16.17 19.09
N LYS A 420 7.11 -16.87 18.55
CA LYS A 420 8.21 -16.24 17.82
C LYS A 420 7.75 -15.55 16.52
N GLU A 421 6.93 -16.21 15.70
CA GLU A 421 6.42 -15.66 14.45
C GLU A 421 5.42 -14.52 14.70
N LEU A 422 4.56 -14.61 15.73
CA LEU A 422 3.66 -13.51 16.13
C LEU A 422 4.48 -12.27 16.52
N ILE A 423 5.49 -12.41 17.38
CA ILE A 423 6.38 -11.30 17.76
C ILE A 423 7.07 -10.71 16.52
N ARG A 424 7.53 -11.56 15.59
CA ARG A 424 8.16 -11.12 14.34
C ARG A 424 7.21 -10.31 13.46
N ILE A 425 5.98 -10.79 13.19
CA ILE A 425 5.01 -10.06 12.35
C ILE A 425 4.64 -8.72 13.02
N CYS A 426 4.53 -8.70 14.35
CA CYS A 426 4.31 -7.46 15.11
C CYS A 426 5.49 -6.47 15.03
N GLN A 427 6.70 -6.93 14.71
CA GLN A 427 7.87 -6.07 14.45
C GLN A 427 7.97 -5.63 12.99
N GLU A 428 7.57 -6.49 12.03
CA GLU A 428 7.57 -6.17 10.59
C GLU A 428 6.47 -5.17 10.19
N ARG A 429 5.44 -4.97 11.03
CA ARG A 429 4.29 -4.07 10.78
C ARG A 429 4.42 -2.72 11.51
N GLU A 430 5.41 -1.91 11.12
CA GLU A 430 5.76 -0.62 11.77
C GLU A 430 4.57 0.35 12.02
N ASN A 431 3.54 0.32 11.15
CA ASN A 431 2.37 1.20 11.25
C ASN A 431 1.34 0.79 12.35
N ILE A 432 1.53 -0.31 13.08
CA ILE A 432 0.55 -0.83 14.05
C ILE A 432 1.23 -1.13 15.39
N ARG A 433 0.73 -0.54 16.49
CA ARG A 433 1.29 -0.77 17.83
C ARG A 433 0.66 -2.00 18.50
N TYR A 434 1.40 -3.10 18.53
CA TYR A 434 0.96 -4.34 19.18
C TYR A 434 1.26 -4.39 20.68
N THR A 435 0.28 -4.78 21.50
CA THR A 435 0.46 -5.09 22.93
C THR A 435 0.22 -6.57 23.17
N THR A 436 1.30 -7.34 23.34
CA THR A 436 1.21 -8.79 23.58
C THR A 436 1.09 -9.09 25.06
N LYS A 437 0.09 -9.89 25.45
CA LYS A 437 -0.03 -10.48 26.80
C LYS A 437 0.06 -12.00 26.66
N VAL A 438 0.73 -12.66 27.60
CA VAL A 438 0.87 -14.12 27.63
C VAL A 438 0.48 -14.61 29.03
N SER A 439 -0.44 -15.56 29.07
CA SER A 439 -0.78 -16.34 30.27
C SER A 439 -0.49 -17.81 30.01
N ASN A 440 -0.26 -18.57 31.07
CA ASN A 440 -0.12 -20.02 31.02
C ASN A 440 -0.95 -20.59 32.18
N LEU A 441 -1.84 -21.54 31.87
CA LEU A 441 -2.77 -22.14 32.81
C LEU A 441 -2.70 -23.65 32.66
N ASN A 442 -2.46 -24.35 33.77
CA ASN A 442 -2.65 -25.80 33.86
C ASN A 442 -4.02 -26.03 34.50
N VAL A 443 -4.83 -26.89 33.88
CA VAL A 443 -6.18 -27.30 34.31
C VAL A 443 -6.18 -28.82 34.49
#